data_AF-A0A6V8EB74-F1
#
_entry.id   AF-A0A6V8EB74-F1
#
_cell.length_a   1.000
_cell.length_b   1.000
_cell.length_c   1.000
_cell.angle_alpha   90.00
_cell.angle_beta   90.00
_cell.angle_gamma   90.00
#
_symmetry.space_group_name_H-M   'P 1'
#
loop_
_entity.id
_entity.type
_entity.pdbx_description
1 polymer ?
#
loop_
_entity_poly.entity_id
_entity_poly.type
_entity_poly.pdbx_seq_one_letter_code
_entity_poly.pdbx_strand_id
1 'polypeptide(L)'
;MWLWYDWQAAAVADDDGVIHDSAVWDGFFDQRALIERLHCIANGGLTQEARLLQNRFPDAKPTIHGDPLLPAADWPLPSEEALGAADKAATEMARQGVAKAAGDPDRRLEHLLRASDELRATFLTMEARLVEWIGLFLPELRFGKDRSTLAKAVGEADSLAELASQLAVSMPESGPSKSEWKSLREWGDSTATFKGKLDRLENGIRELAESHLPSLSMMLGPLLAARLCVEAHGRMRLARLPAGTVQVLGAEKAFFNHLKTGAAPPKHGHIFMHPWISRSPRWVRGKIARTIAAKASIAA
;
A
#
# COMPACT_ATOMS: atom_id res chain seq x y z
N MET A 1 -3.51 41.24 20.65
CA MET A 1 -2.26 41.31 19.87
C MET A 1 -2.10 40.02 19.07
N TRP A 2 -1.93 40.18 17.77
CA TRP A 2 -1.88 39.12 16.78
C TRP A 2 -0.48 39.07 16.20
N LEU A 3 0.09 37.87 16.08
CA LEU A 3 1.32 37.62 15.34
C LEU A 3 0.94 37.04 13.99
N TRP A 4 0.86 37.90 12.99
CA TRP A 4 0.72 37.51 11.61
C TRP A 4 2.04 36.98 11.08
N TYR A 5 1.99 35.95 10.24
CA TYR A 5 3.17 35.51 9.49
C TYR A 5 2.78 34.79 8.21
N ASP A 6 3.68 34.86 7.23
CA ASP A 6 3.66 34.05 6.03
C ASP A 6 5.06 33.45 5.79
N TRP A 7 5.30 33.01 4.56
CA TRP A 7 6.58 32.40 4.17
C TRP A 7 7.72 33.42 4.10
N GLN A 8 7.44 34.71 3.92
CA GLN A 8 8.45 35.75 3.76
C GLN A 8 8.62 36.60 5.03
N ALA A 9 7.54 36.94 5.71
CA ALA A 9 7.54 37.93 6.76
C ALA A 9 6.69 37.51 7.97
N ALA A 10 6.87 38.26 9.06
CA ALA A 10 6.02 38.23 10.22
C ALA A 10 5.82 39.65 10.76
N ALA A 11 4.68 39.91 11.37
CA ALA A 11 4.34 41.19 11.96
C ALA A 11 3.43 41.00 13.17
N VAL A 12 3.56 41.90 14.15
CA VAL A 12 2.70 41.93 15.33
C VAL A 12 1.80 43.15 15.25
N ALA A 13 0.49 42.94 15.31
CA ALA A 13 -0.50 44.01 15.33
C ALA A 13 -1.44 43.91 16.53
N ASP A 14 -2.06 45.03 16.92
CA ASP A 14 -3.16 45.04 17.87
C ASP A 14 -4.50 44.69 17.20
N ASP A 15 -5.60 44.79 17.96
CA ASP A 15 -6.94 44.46 17.46
C ASP A 15 -7.50 45.55 16.52
N ASP A 16 -6.90 46.76 16.55
CA ASP A 16 -7.24 47.89 15.68
C ASP A 16 -6.45 47.86 14.35
N GLY A 17 -5.58 46.87 14.17
CA GLY A 17 -4.79 46.67 12.95
C GLY A 17 -3.52 47.51 12.88
N VAL A 18 -3.08 48.11 13.99
CA VAL A 18 -1.83 48.88 14.04
C VAL A 18 -0.65 47.93 14.24
N ILE A 19 0.33 47.99 13.33
CA ILE A 19 1.54 47.17 13.39
C ILE A 19 2.55 47.80 14.35
N HIS A 20 3.01 47.01 15.33
CA HIS A 20 3.98 47.42 16.34
C HIS A 20 5.41 47.00 16.02
N ASP A 21 5.59 45.83 15.41
CA ASP A 21 6.90 45.31 14.99
C ASP A 21 6.70 44.41 13.78
N SER A 22 7.69 44.37 12.88
CA SER A 22 7.70 43.50 11.71
C SER A 22 9.10 43.04 11.37
N ALA A 23 9.18 41.85 10.80
CA ALA A 23 10.42 41.24 10.36
C ALA A 23 10.18 40.60 8.99
N VAL A 24 11.03 40.94 8.02
CA VAL A 24 10.94 40.48 6.64
C VAL A 24 12.20 39.73 6.29
N TRP A 25 12.05 38.58 5.63
CA TRP A 25 13.14 37.82 5.06
C TRP A 25 13.36 38.22 3.59
N ASP A 26 14.58 38.60 3.26
CA ASP A 26 15.03 39.05 1.95
C ASP A 26 15.72 37.95 1.12
N GLY A 27 15.91 36.76 1.69
CA GLY A 27 16.61 35.64 1.05
C GLY A 27 15.82 34.85 0.00
N PHE A 28 14.71 35.38 -0.53
CA PHE A 28 13.81 34.65 -1.44
C PHE A 28 14.44 34.27 -2.79
N PHE A 29 15.66 34.75 -3.08
CA PHE A 29 16.47 34.31 -4.22
C PHE A 29 17.06 32.90 -4.02
N ASP A 30 17.22 32.43 -2.78
CA ASP A 30 17.65 31.06 -2.50
C ASP A 30 16.44 30.11 -2.51
N GLN A 31 16.33 29.36 -3.60
CA GLN A 31 15.25 28.41 -3.81
C GLN A 31 15.20 27.31 -2.73
N ARG A 32 16.34 26.89 -2.17
CA ARG A 32 16.36 25.85 -1.12
C ARG A 32 15.77 26.38 0.18
N ALA A 33 16.25 27.53 0.63
CA ALA A 33 15.74 28.18 1.84
C ALA A 33 14.24 28.48 1.72
N LEU A 34 13.79 28.90 0.54
CA LEU A 34 12.37 29.16 0.27
C LEU A 34 11.51 27.88 0.37
N ILE A 35 11.96 26.77 -0.21
CA ILE A 35 11.29 25.46 -0.09
C ILE A 35 11.20 25.02 1.37
N GLU A 36 12.26 25.18 2.16
CA GLU A 36 12.26 24.84 3.58
C GLU A 36 11.24 25.66 4.38
N ARG A 37 11.10 26.94 4.05
CA ARG A 37 10.12 27.84 4.68
C ARG A 37 8.69 27.48 4.31
N LEU A 38 8.41 27.19 3.04
CA LEU A 38 7.11 26.68 2.60
C LEU A 38 6.76 25.35 3.29
N HIS A 39 7.74 24.45 3.46
CA HIS A 39 7.58 23.23 4.25
C HIS A 39 7.28 23.52 5.72
N CYS A 40 7.94 24.50 6.32
CA CYS A 40 7.69 24.90 7.71
C CYS A 40 6.23 25.29 7.89
N ILE A 41 5.72 26.13 6.99
CA ILE A 41 4.33 26.59 7.01
C ILE A 41 3.32 25.48 6.74
N ALA A 42 3.57 24.63 5.75
CA ALA A 42 2.68 23.51 5.43
C ALA A 42 2.51 22.53 6.61
N ASN A 43 3.49 22.46 7.51
CA ASN A 43 3.44 21.64 8.73
C ASN A 43 2.93 22.41 9.96
N GLY A 44 2.40 23.63 9.80
CA GLY A 44 1.93 24.48 10.90
C GLY A 44 3.04 25.04 11.78
N GLY A 45 4.28 25.07 11.27
CA GLY A 45 5.43 25.62 11.98
C GLY A 45 5.54 27.14 11.86
N LEU A 46 6.30 27.73 12.79
CA LEU A 46 6.66 29.15 12.77
C LEU A 46 7.98 29.36 12.02
N THR A 47 8.01 30.35 11.12
CA THR A 47 9.22 30.84 10.45
C THR A 47 10.17 31.53 11.45
N GLN A 48 11.41 31.82 11.04
CA GLN A 48 12.41 32.44 11.93
C GLN A 48 11.95 33.82 12.43
N GLU A 49 11.35 34.62 11.55
CA GLU A 49 10.81 35.95 11.83
C GLU A 49 9.63 35.84 12.80
N ALA A 50 8.71 34.88 12.56
CA ALA A 50 7.60 34.62 13.47
C ALA A 50 8.08 34.19 14.85
N ARG A 51 9.10 33.31 14.95
CA ARG A 51 9.67 32.91 16.25
C ARG A 51 10.35 34.07 16.96
N LEU A 52 11.08 34.91 16.23
CA LEU A 52 11.73 36.09 16.79
C LEU A 52 10.70 37.04 17.39
N LEU A 53 9.61 37.32 16.66
CA LEU A 53 8.54 38.18 17.16
C LEU A 53 7.73 37.51 18.29
N GLN A 54 7.49 36.21 18.24
CA GLN A 54 6.86 35.47 19.35
C GLN A 54 7.68 35.56 20.64
N ASN A 55 9.01 35.52 20.55
CA ASN A 55 9.89 35.68 21.71
C ASN A 55 9.88 37.12 22.27
N ARG A 56 9.74 38.13 21.41
CA ARG A 56 9.62 39.54 21.83
C ARG A 56 8.24 39.86 22.40
N PHE A 57 7.19 39.23 21.87
CA PHE A 57 5.79 39.42 22.25
C PHE A 57 5.16 38.06 22.62
N PRO A 58 5.43 37.52 23.82
CA PRO A 58 4.95 36.19 24.22
C PRO A 58 3.43 36.03 24.21
N ASP A 59 2.70 37.13 24.43
CA ASP A 59 1.24 37.14 24.48
C ASP A 59 0.58 37.28 23.09
N ALA A 60 1.37 37.49 22.03
CA ALA A 60 0.85 37.59 20.68
C ALA A 60 0.42 36.20 20.17
N LYS A 61 -0.77 36.13 19.57
CA LYS A 61 -1.33 34.88 19.03
C LYS A 61 -0.76 34.61 17.63
N PRO A 62 0.04 33.55 17.42
CA PRO A 62 0.55 33.21 16.09
C PRO A 62 -0.61 32.81 15.19
N THR A 63 -0.72 33.45 14.03
CA THR A 63 -1.82 33.23 13.09
C THR A 63 -1.29 33.41 11.68
N ILE A 64 -1.51 32.40 10.85
CA ILE A 64 -1.02 32.37 9.47
C ILE A 64 -1.78 33.34 8.58
N HIS A 65 -1.11 33.93 7.60
CA HIS A 65 -1.76 34.75 6.58
C HIS A 65 -2.98 34.05 5.95
N GLY A 66 -4.09 34.80 5.85
CA GLY A 66 -5.36 34.31 5.29
C GLY A 66 -6.32 33.69 6.31
N ASP A 67 -5.93 33.57 7.58
CA ASP A 67 -6.84 33.12 8.65
C ASP A 67 -7.95 34.17 8.90
N PRO A 68 -9.24 33.76 8.95
CA PRO A 68 -10.36 34.68 9.21
C PRO A 68 -10.31 35.42 10.55
N LEU A 69 -9.50 34.95 11.51
CA LEU A 69 -9.36 35.57 12.83
C LEU A 69 -8.41 36.77 12.83
N LEU A 70 -7.62 36.96 11.77
CA LEU A 70 -6.69 38.09 11.69
C LEU A 70 -7.44 39.43 11.58
N PRO A 71 -6.97 40.48 12.28
CA PRO A 71 -7.49 41.82 12.07
C PRO A 71 -7.12 42.34 10.68
N ALA A 72 -7.91 43.30 10.18
CA ALA A 72 -7.57 44.03 8.98
C ALA A 72 -6.41 44.99 9.28
N ALA A 73 -5.22 44.68 8.75
CA ALA A 73 -4.01 45.48 8.90
C ALA A 73 -3.23 45.52 7.59
N ASP A 74 -2.35 46.50 7.44
CA ASP A 74 -1.46 46.64 6.27
C ASP A 74 -0.24 45.71 6.40
N TRP A 75 -0.50 44.40 6.37
CA TRP A 75 0.51 43.36 6.55
C TRP A 75 1.64 43.49 5.50
N PRO A 76 2.91 43.21 5.86
CA PRO A 76 4.03 43.31 4.92
C PRO A 76 4.01 42.15 3.92
N LEU A 77 3.17 42.29 2.89
CA LEU A 77 2.96 41.27 1.87
C LEU A 77 4.14 41.17 0.88
N PRO A 78 4.37 39.98 0.30
CA PRO A 78 5.41 39.78 -0.71
C PRO A 78 5.24 40.65 -1.96
N SER A 79 6.37 41.03 -2.58
CA SER A 79 6.38 41.64 -3.91
C SER A 79 6.02 40.64 -5.00
N GLU A 80 5.64 41.11 -6.20
CA GLU A 80 5.37 40.21 -7.35
C GLU A 80 6.56 39.30 -7.70
N GLU A 81 7.79 39.82 -7.59
CA GLU A 81 9.01 39.03 -7.81
C GLU A 81 9.16 37.92 -6.74
N ALA A 82 8.89 38.25 -5.48
CA ALA A 82 8.93 37.32 -4.36
C ALA A 82 7.84 36.24 -4.50
N LEU A 83 6.63 36.61 -4.93
CA LEU A 83 5.55 35.66 -5.26
C LEU A 83 5.95 34.73 -6.41
N GLY A 84 6.55 35.27 -7.47
CA GLY A 84 7.05 34.46 -8.60
C GLY A 84 8.15 33.47 -8.19
N ALA A 85 9.00 33.83 -7.22
CA ALA A 85 9.97 32.91 -6.63
C ALA A 85 9.28 31.81 -5.79
N ALA A 86 8.27 32.19 -4.99
CA ALA A 86 7.49 31.25 -4.19
C ALA A 86 6.73 30.24 -5.04
N ASP A 87 6.14 30.63 -6.17
CA ASP A 87 5.46 29.72 -7.10
C ASP A 87 6.41 28.67 -7.69
N LYS A 88 7.62 29.10 -8.10
CA LYS A 88 8.66 28.19 -8.59
C LYS A 88 9.11 27.22 -7.49
N ALA A 89 9.30 27.72 -6.28
CA ALA A 89 9.66 26.90 -5.12
C ALA A 89 8.54 25.92 -4.74
N ALA A 90 7.27 26.34 -4.77
CA ALA A 90 6.12 25.48 -4.50
C ALA A 90 6.01 24.35 -5.53
N THR A 91 6.26 24.64 -6.81
CA THR A 91 6.29 23.63 -7.88
C THR A 91 7.42 22.61 -7.66
N GLU A 92 8.60 23.08 -7.28
CA GLU A 92 9.74 22.20 -6.97
C GLU A 92 9.50 21.38 -5.68
N MET A 93 8.94 22.00 -4.64
CA MET A 93 8.52 21.32 -3.41
C MET A 93 7.51 20.20 -3.71
N ALA A 94 6.53 20.46 -4.58
CA ALA A 94 5.58 19.45 -5.03
C ALA A 94 6.29 18.30 -5.78
N ARG A 95 7.23 18.62 -6.69
CA ARG A 95 8.05 17.62 -7.39
C ARG A 95 8.86 16.75 -6.43
N GLN A 96 9.48 17.35 -5.42
CA GLN A 96 10.21 16.63 -4.37
C GLN A 96 9.27 15.77 -3.51
N GLY A 97 8.06 16.26 -3.21
CA GLY A 97 7.02 15.49 -2.54
C GLY A 97 6.62 14.24 -3.34
N VAL A 98 6.43 14.39 -4.66
CA VAL A 98 6.12 13.26 -5.56
C VAL A 98 7.29 12.26 -5.61
N ALA A 99 8.53 12.75 -5.73
CA ALA A 99 9.72 11.88 -5.73
C ALA A 99 9.88 11.11 -4.42
N LYS A 100 9.65 11.75 -3.27
CA LYS A 100 9.63 11.08 -1.96
C LYS A 100 8.51 10.04 -1.87
N ALA A 101 7.33 10.34 -2.42
CA ALA A 101 6.22 9.39 -2.48
C ALA A 101 6.50 8.19 -3.39
N ALA A 102 7.37 8.31 -4.41
CA ALA A 102 7.84 7.17 -5.19
C ALA A 102 8.73 6.20 -4.38
N GLY A 103 9.40 6.72 -3.35
CA GLY A 103 10.18 5.91 -2.39
C GLY A 103 9.33 5.26 -1.28
N ASP A 104 8.06 5.63 -1.15
CA ASP A 104 7.17 5.18 -0.08
C ASP A 104 7.01 3.65 -0.10
N PRO A 105 7.51 2.93 0.93
CA PRO A 105 7.36 1.48 1.00
C PRO A 105 5.90 1.02 1.03
N ASP A 106 4.98 1.80 1.61
CA ASP A 106 3.56 1.42 1.69
C ASP A 106 2.94 1.34 0.29
N ARG A 107 3.20 2.35 -0.56
CA ARG A 107 2.74 2.38 -1.96
C ARG A 107 3.40 1.30 -2.81
N ARG A 108 4.71 1.09 -2.64
CA ARG A 108 5.42 0.03 -3.36
C ARG A 108 4.89 -1.36 -2.99
N LEU A 109 4.57 -1.59 -1.72
CA LEU A 109 3.98 -2.83 -1.23
C LEU A 109 2.56 -3.04 -1.78
N GLU A 110 1.76 -1.99 -1.86
CA GLU A 110 0.43 -2.01 -2.48
C GLU A 110 0.49 -2.46 -3.95
N HIS A 111 1.39 -1.89 -4.75
CA HIS A 111 1.58 -2.29 -6.15
C HIS A 111 2.01 -3.74 -6.29
N LEU A 112 3.00 -4.19 -5.49
CA LEU A 112 3.46 -5.58 -5.51
C LEU A 112 2.33 -6.56 -5.16
N LEU A 113 1.57 -6.26 -4.10
CA LEU A 113 0.48 -7.11 -3.64
C LEU A 113 -0.66 -7.21 -4.67
N ARG A 114 -1.10 -6.07 -5.22
CA ARG A 114 -2.17 -6.06 -6.23
C ARG A 114 -1.76 -6.79 -7.51
N ALA A 115 -0.54 -6.53 -8.00
CA ALA A 115 0.00 -7.25 -9.14
C ALA A 115 0.09 -8.76 -8.87
N SER A 116 0.47 -9.16 -7.65
CA SER A 116 0.50 -10.57 -7.26
C SER A 116 -0.89 -11.20 -7.23
N ASP A 117 -1.91 -10.48 -6.74
CA ASP A 117 -3.29 -10.99 -6.69
C ASP A 117 -3.90 -11.14 -8.08
N GLU A 118 -3.70 -10.16 -8.96
CA GLU A 118 -4.10 -10.21 -10.37
C GLU A 118 -3.43 -11.38 -11.09
N LEU A 119 -2.10 -11.49 -10.96
CA LEU A 119 -1.34 -12.54 -11.61
C LEU A 119 -1.70 -13.94 -11.07
N ARG A 120 -2.00 -14.06 -9.78
CA ARG A 120 -2.48 -15.31 -9.18
C ARG A 120 -3.83 -15.72 -9.77
N ALA A 121 -4.77 -14.78 -9.93
CA ALA A 121 -6.07 -15.07 -10.53
C ALA A 121 -5.91 -15.56 -11.99
N THR A 122 -5.04 -14.91 -12.77
CA THR A 122 -4.70 -15.36 -14.13
C THR A 122 -4.08 -16.75 -14.13
N PHE A 123 -3.05 -16.98 -13.30
CA PHE A 123 -2.37 -18.26 -13.19
C PHE A 123 -3.35 -19.40 -12.83
N LEU A 124 -4.21 -19.21 -11.84
CA LEU A 124 -5.18 -20.24 -11.43
C LEU A 124 -6.18 -20.57 -12.54
N THR A 125 -6.60 -19.58 -13.32
CA THR A 125 -7.50 -19.79 -14.46
C THR A 125 -6.78 -20.59 -15.56
N MET A 126 -5.52 -20.26 -15.84
CA MET A 126 -4.71 -20.96 -16.84
C MET A 126 -4.41 -22.40 -16.43
N GLU A 127 -4.01 -22.61 -15.17
CA GLU A 127 -3.75 -23.92 -14.58
C GLU A 127 -5.01 -24.80 -14.61
N ALA A 128 -6.16 -24.26 -14.22
CA ALA A 128 -7.43 -24.99 -14.27
C ALA A 128 -7.78 -25.44 -15.70
N ARG A 129 -7.67 -24.53 -16.69
CA ARG A 129 -7.90 -24.85 -18.10
C ARG A 129 -6.94 -25.93 -18.60
N LEU A 130 -5.68 -25.85 -18.21
CA LEU A 130 -4.66 -26.83 -18.61
C LEU A 130 -4.97 -28.22 -18.04
N VAL A 131 -5.31 -28.28 -16.75
CA VAL A 131 -5.68 -29.52 -16.07
C VAL A 131 -6.90 -30.16 -16.73
N GLU A 132 -7.94 -29.37 -17.05
CA GLU A 132 -9.12 -29.87 -17.76
C GLU A 132 -8.78 -30.40 -19.17
N TRP A 133 -7.95 -29.67 -19.92
CA TRP A 133 -7.61 -30.04 -21.30
C TRP A 133 -6.75 -31.30 -21.35
N ILE A 134 -5.75 -31.43 -20.47
CA ILE A 134 -4.97 -32.66 -20.34
C ILE A 134 -5.84 -33.81 -19.81
N GLY A 135 -6.73 -33.53 -18.86
CA GLY A 135 -7.62 -34.53 -18.28
C GLY A 135 -8.59 -35.17 -19.29
N LEU A 136 -8.90 -34.47 -20.38
CA LEU A 136 -9.66 -35.03 -21.51
C LEU A 136 -8.92 -36.21 -22.17
N PHE A 137 -7.60 -36.10 -22.30
CA PHE A 137 -6.77 -37.12 -22.97
C PHE A 137 -6.17 -38.14 -22.01
N LEU A 138 -5.85 -37.75 -20.78
CA LEU A 138 -5.21 -38.59 -19.77
C LEU A 138 -6.09 -38.66 -18.51
N PRO A 139 -7.22 -39.40 -18.53
CA PRO A 139 -8.17 -39.44 -17.42
C PRO A 139 -7.63 -40.14 -16.17
N GLU A 140 -6.62 -41.00 -16.32
CA GLU A 140 -5.92 -41.65 -15.20
C GLU A 140 -5.05 -40.67 -14.39
N LEU A 141 -4.76 -39.50 -14.95
CA LEU A 141 -3.88 -38.53 -14.32
C LEU A 141 -4.51 -37.98 -13.03
N ARG A 142 -3.85 -38.25 -11.90
CA ARG A 142 -4.25 -37.67 -10.62
C ARG A 142 -3.61 -36.31 -10.44
N PHE A 143 -4.34 -35.25 -10.78
CA PHE A 143 -3.97 -33.84 -10.58
C PHE A 143 -3.90 -33.39 -9.10
N GLY A 144 -3.51 -34.28 -8.18
CA GLY A 144 -3.60 -34.12 -6.74
C GLY A 144 -2.75 -32.96 -6.22
N LYS A 145 -1.49 -33.23 -5.84
CA LYS A 145 -0.63 -32.24 -5.14
C LYS A 145 0.29 -31.44 -6.06
N ASP A 146 0.65 -31.97 -7.24
CA ASP A 146 1.63 -31.37 -8.14
C ASP A 146 1.01 -30.86 -9.44
N ARG A 147 -0.04 -30.03 -9.34
CA ARG A 147 -0.58 -29.30 -10.51
C ARG A 147 0.43 -28.31 -11.08
N SER A 148 1.29 -27.77 -10.22
CA SER A 148 2.33 -26.81 -10.60
C SER A 148 3.41 -27.39 -11.51
N THR A 149 3.66 -28.70 -11.46
CA THR A 149 4.65 -29.35 -12.34
C THR A 149 4.06 -29.71 -13.69
N LEU A 150 2.74 -29.92 -13.76
CA LEU A 150 2.04 -30.26 -15.01
C LEU A 150 2.27 -29.20 -16.08
N ALA A 151 2.16 -27.92 -15.74
CA ALA A 151 2.38 -26.82 -16.69
C ALA A 151 3.74 -26.92 -17.39
N LYS A 152 4.79 -27.21 -16.60
CA LYS A 152 6.14 -27.38 -17.10
C LYS A 152 6.28 -28.66 -17.93
N ALA A 153 5.80 -29.80 -17.43
CA ALA A 153 5.87 -31.08 -18.14
C ALA A 153 5.16 -31.02 -19.50
N VAL A 154 3.99 -30.38 -19.54
CA VAL A 154 3.26 -30.14 -20.79
C VAL A 154 4.04 -29.22 -21.73
N GLY A 155 4.61 -28.12 -21.22
CA GLY A 155 5.37 -27.17 -22.03
C GLY A 155 6.64 -27.76 -22.64
N GLU A 156 7.24 -28.75 -21.99
CA GLU A 156 8.48 -29.40 -22.41
C GLU A 156 8.27 -30.63 -23.31
N ALA A 157 7.10 -31.28 -23.26
CA ALA A 157 6.82 -32.50 -24.03
C ALA A 157 6.54 -32.23 -25.52
N ASP A 158 7.18 -32.99 -26.41
CA ASP A 158 7.01 -32.89 -27.86
C ASP A 158 5.71 -33.54 -28.35
N SER A 159 5.15 -34.46 -27.57
CA SER A 159 3.88 -35.13 -27.90
C SER A 159 3.13 -35.61 -26.66
N LEU A 160 1.84 -35.93 -26.83
CA LEU A 160 1.04 -36.57 -25.78
C LEU A 160 1.65 -37.91 -25.33
N ALA A 161 2.25 -38.67 -26.25
CA ALA A 161 2.91 -39.94 -25.95
C ALA A 161 4.12 -39.77 -25.03
N GLU A 162 4.91 -38.72 -25.26
CA GLU A 162 6.02 -38.39 -24.37
C GLU A 162 5.50 -37.97 -23.00
N LEU A 163 4.49 -37.10 -22.94
CA LEU A 163 3.89 -36.68 -21.68
C LEU A 163 3.31 -37.87 -20.88
N ALA A 164 2.59 -38.78 -21.54
CA ALA A 164 2.03 -39.97 -20.91
C ALA A 164 3.12 -40.88 -20.34
N SER A 165 4.23 -41.04 -21.07
CA SER A 165 5.41 -41.78 -20.61
C SER A 165 6.05 -41.12 -19.39
N GLN A 166 6.28 -39.80 -19.44
CA GLN A 166 6.85 -39.04 -18.32
C GLN A 166 5.98 -39.10 -17.06
N LEU A 167 4.65 -39.11 -17.23
CA LEU A 167 3.68 -39.17 -16.14
C LEU A 167 3.28 -40.59 -15.76
N ALA A 168 3.87 -41.61 -16.38
CA ALA A 168 3.60 -43.03 -16.17
C ALA A 168 2.10 -43.40 -16.25
N VAL A 169 1.40 -42.89 -17.27
CA VAL A 169 -0.02 -43.17 -17.54
C VAL A 169 -0.22 -43.81 -18.91
N SER A 170 -1.36 -44.49 -19.08
CA SER A 170 -1.72 -45.10 -20.35
C SER A 170 -2.03 -44.05 -21.43
N MET A 171 -1.73 -44.40 -22.69
CA MET A 171 -2.11 -43.58 -23.84
C MET A 171 -3.60 -43.78 -24.17
N PRO A 172 -4.34 -42.72 -24.51
CA PRO A 172 -5.70 -42.85 -24.98
C PRO A 172 -5.75 -43.45 -26.39
N GLU A 173 -6.91 -44.00 -26.77
CA GLU A 173 -7.15 -44.49 -28.14
C GLU A 173 -7.09 -43.36 -29.18
N SER A 174 -7.55 -42.17 -28.80
CA SER A 174 -7.56 -40.97 -29.64
C SER A 174 -6.84 -39.82 -28.93
N GLY A 175 -5.87 -39.22 -29.60
CA GLY A 175 -5.12 -38.07 -29.11
C GLY A 175 -5.41 -36.79 -29.89
N PRO A 176 -4.87 -35.64 -29.43
CA PRO A 176 -5.01 -34.37 -30.11
C PRO A 176 -4.30 -34.38 -31.47
N SER A 177 -4.76 -33.51 -32.37
CA SER A 177 -4.01 -33.23 -33.61
C SER A 177 -2.66 -32.57 -33.30
N LYS A 178 -1.72 -32.59 -34.26
CA LYS A 178 -0.42 -31.90 -34.10
C LYS A 178 -0.57 -30.41 -33.80
N SER A 179 -1.54 -29.75 -34.43
CA SER A 179 -1.83 -28.33 -34.20
C SER A 179 -2.42 -28.10 -32.81
N GLU A 180 -3.31 -28.97 -32.37
CA GLU A 180 -3.92 -28.89 -31.04
C GLU A 180 -2.89 -29.12 -29.93
N TRP A 181 -2.03 -30.12 -30.10
CA TRP A 181 -0.92 -30.37 -29.17
C TRP A 181 0.02 -29.17 -29.08
N LYS A 182 0.34 -28.53 -30.21
CA LYS A 182 1.15 -27.31 -30.22
C LYS A 182 0.51 -26.20 -29.38
N SER A 183 -0.80 -25.96 -29.54
CA SER A 183 -1.53 -24.98 -28.74
C SER A 183 -1.53 -25.33 -27.25
N LEU A 184 -1.69 -26.61 -26.94
CA LEU A 184 -1.69 -27.12 -25.56
C LEU A 184 -0.31 -26.93 -24.89
N ARG A 185 0.78 -27.22 -25.63
CA ARG A 185 2.16 -26.99 -25.17
C ARG A 185 2.44 -25.52 -24.90
N GLU A 186 2.06 -24.62 -25.82
CA GLU A 186 2.21 -23.18 -25.66
C GLU A 186 1.43 -22.65 -24.44
N TRP A 187 0.24 -23.22 -24.18
CA TRP A 187 -0.53 -22.94 -22.97
C TRP A 187 0.17 -23.42 -21.69
N GLY A 188 0.77 -24.61 -21.72
CA GLY A 188 1.60 -25.15 -20.63
C GLY A 188 2.79 -24.26 -20.30
N ASP A 189 3.59 -23.92 -21.31
CA ASP A 189 4.75 -23.02 -21.17
C ASP A 189 4.36 -21.64 -20.63
N SER A 190 3.28 -21.05 -21.17
CA SER A 190 2.74 -19.79 -20.66
C SER A 190 2.32 -19.91 -19.19
N THR A 191 1.62 -20.99 -18.82
CA THR A 191 1.18 -21.23 -17.44
C THR A 191 2.38 -21.34 -16.49
N ALA A 192 3.43 -22.07 -16.87
CA ALA A 192 4.66 -22.19 -16.09
C ALA A 192 5.40 -20.84 -15.96
N THR A 193 5.46 -20.06 -17.03
CA THR A 193 6.04 -18.71 -17.03
C THR A 193 5.29 -17.77 -16.08
N PHE A 194 3.95 -17.80 -16.09
CA PHE A 194 3.13 -17.00 -15.19
C PHE A 194 3.32 -17.41 -13.72
N LYS A 195 3.47 -18.71 -13.43
CA LYS A 195 3.84 -19.19 -12.09
C LYS A 195 5.18 -18.61 -11.62
N GLY A 196 6.21 -18.67 -12.47
CA GLY A 196 7.52 -18.11 -12.14
C GLY A 196 7.53 -16.58 -11.99
N LYS A 197 6.64 -15.85 -12.67
CA LYS A 197 6.42 -14.42 -12.44
C LYS A 197 5.74 -14.16 -11.08
N LEU A 198 4.75 -14.99 -10.72
CA LEU A 198 4.05 -14.89 -9.42
C LEU A 198 5.02 -15.10 -8.26
N ASP A 199 5.88 -16.12 -8.35
CA ASP A 199 6.89 -16.39 -7.32
C ASP A 199 7.87 -15.22 -7.12
N ARG A 200 8.25 -14.55 -8.21
CA ARG A 200 9.10 -13.35 -8.13
C ARG A 200 8.38 -12.18 -7.46
N LEU A 201 7.11 -11.95 -7.74
CA LEU A 201 6.31 -10.92 -7.06
C LEU A 201 6.17 -11.24 -5.57
N GLU A 202 5.85 -12.48 -5.21
CA GLU A 202 5.75 -12.91 -3.81
C GLU A 202 7.08 -12.75 -3.05
N ASN A 203 8.22 -13.02 -3.71
CA ASN A 203 9.54 -12.77 -3.13
C ASN A 203 9.79 -11.27 -2.92
N GLY A 204 9.43 -10.42 -3.90
CA GLY A 204 9.52 -8.96 -3.74
C GLY A 204 8.65 -8.44 -2.59
N ILE A 205 7.44 -8.98 -2.41
CA ILE A 205 6.58 -8.69 -1.25
C ILE A 205 7.29 -9.12 0.04
N ARG A 206 7.92 -10.31 0.04
CA ARG A 206 8.62 -10.83 1.21
C ARG A 206 9.74 -9.91 1.68
N GLU A 207 10.66 -9.57 0.78
CA GLU A 207 11.80 -8.71 1.08
C GLU A 207 11.36 -7.32 1.58
N LEU A 208 10.36 -6.73 0.93
CA LEU A 208 9.86 -5.41 1.32
C LEU A 208 9.10 -5.46 2.65
N ALA A 209 8.31 -6.51 2.91
CA ALA A 209 7.57 -6.66 4.16
C ALA A 209 8.49 -6.97 5.35
N GLU A 210 9.56 -7.74 5.16
CA GLU A 210 10.53 -8.04 6.21
C GLU A 210 11.32 -6.79 6.63
N SER A 211 11.63 -5.91 5.68
CA SER A 211 12.32 -4.64 5.97
C SER A 211 11.38 -3.57 6.53
N HIS A 212 10.15 -3.44 5.98
CA HIS A 212 9.22 -2.35 6.34
C HIS A 212 8.29 -2.69 7.53
N LEU A 213 7.96 -3.97 7.71
CA LEU A 213 7.03 -4.49 8.73
C LEU A 213 7.66 -5.64 9.54
N PRO A 214 8.87 -5.49 10.12
CA PRO A 214 9.66 -6.61 10.66
C PRO A 214 8.93 -7.41 11.75
N SER A 215 8.38 -6.73 12.76
CA SER A 215 7.68 -7.38 13.87
C SER A 215 6.43 -8.14 13.42
N LEU A 216 5.66 -7.52 12.51
CA LEU A 216 4.44 -8.12 11.98
C LEU A 216 4.75 -9.31 11.07
N SER A 217 5.80 -9.19 10.25
CA SER A 217 6.30 -10.25 9.37
C SER A 217 6.81 -11.45 10.15
N MET A 218 7.56 -11.25 11.23
CA MET A 218 7.99 -12.33 12.13
C MET A 218 6.80 -13.07 12.76
N MET A 219 5.75 -12.33 13.13
CA MET A 219 4.59 -12.90 13.82
C MET A 219 3.64 -13.64 12.87
N LEU A 220 3.32 -13.04 11.72
CA LEU A 220 2.25 -13.50 10.82
C LEU A 220 2.74 -14.15 9.54
N GLY A 221 4.02 -13.98 9.23
CA GLY A 221 4.57 -14.18 7.91
C GLY A 221 4.44 -12.93 7.03
N PRO A 222 5.38 -12.69 6.13
CA PRO A 222 5.52 -11.44 5.39
C PRO A 222 4.36 -11.16 4.42
N LEU A 223 3.81 -12.20 3.77
CA LEU A 223 2.68 -12.03 2.84
C LEU A 223 1.40 -11.57 3.57
N LEU A 224 1.14 -12.11 4.77
CA LEU A 224 -0.01 -11.70 5.57
C LEU A 224 0.19 -10.31 6.17
N ALA A 225 1.40 -10.03 6.67
CA ALA A 225 1.77 -8.70 7.17
C ALA A 225 1.58 -7.61 6.09
N ALA A 226 2.09 -7.87 4.88
CA ALA A 226 1.92 -6.98 3.74
C ALA A 226 0.45 -6.74 3.41
N ARG A 227 -0.36 -7.80 3.38
CA ARG A 227 -1.79 -7.68 3.08
C ARG A 227 -2.54 -6.83 4.11
N LEU A 228 -2.27 -7.02 5.40
CA LEU A 228 -2.88 -6.19 6.44
C LEU A 228 -2.47 -4.73 6.32
N CYS A 229 -1.20 -4.46 6.00
CA CYS A 229 -0.70 -3.11 5.80
C CYS A 229 -1.36 -2.42 4.60
N VAL A 230 -1.46 -3.12 3.47
CA VAL A 230 -2.10 -2.58 2.26
C VAL A 230 -3.59 -2.31 2.49
N GLU A 231 -4.32 -3.21 3.13
CA GLU A 231 -5.75 -2.98 3.43
C GLU A 231 -6.00 -1.94 4.52
N ALA A 232 -5.03 -1.73 5.41
CA ALA A 232 -5.08 -0.60 6.32
C ALA A 232 -4.74 0.72 5.61
N HIS A 233 -4.28 0.69 4.36
CA HIS A 233 -3.76 1.83 3.60
C HIS A 233 -2.49 2.44 4.23
N GLY A 234 -1.56 1.56 4.61
CA GLY A 234 -0.22 1.91 5.08
C GLY A 234 0.03 1.59 6.55
N ARG A 235 1.31 1.48 6.90
CA ARG A 235 1.78 1.04 8.23
C ARG A 235 1.27 1.94 9.35
N MET A 236 1.34 3.26 9.14
CA MET A 236 0.90 4.24 10.14
C MET A 236 -0.58 4.13 10.48
N ARG A 237 -1.41 3.83 9.48
CA ARG A 237 -2.84 3.62 9.70
C ARG A 237 -3.08 2.28 10.36
N LEU A 238 -2.39 1.21 9.95
CA LEU A 238 -2.47 -0.11 10.58
C LEU A 238 -2.18 -0.05 12.09
N ALA A 239 -1.11 0.64 12.50
CA ALA A 239 -0.72 0.81 13.90
C ALA A 239 -1.79 1.52 14.77
N ARG A 240 -2.65 2.33 14.14
CA ARG A 240 -3.73 3.05 14.83
C ARG A 240 -5.04 2.27 14.90
N LEU A 241 -5.15 1.17 14.16
CA LEU A 241 -6.38 0.38 14.14
C LEU A 241 -6.55 -0.41 15.46
N PRO A 242 -7.75 -0.41 16.06
CA PRO A 242 -8.01 -1.27 17.19
C PRO A 242 -7.98 -2.74 16.74
N ALA A 243 -7.64 -3.64 17.68
CA ALA A 243 -7.55 -5.08 17.41
C ALA A 243 -8.84 -5.65 16.79
N GLY A 244 -10.00 -5.14 17.17
CA GLY A 244 -11.29 -5.53 16.58
C GLY A 244 -11.37 -5.23 15.07
N THR A 245 -10.82 -4.11 14.62
CA THR A 245 -10.76 -3.76 13.19
C THR A 245 -9.73 -4.64 12.48
N VAL A 246 -8.52 -4.79 13.04
CA VAL A 246 -7.48 -5.67 12.48
C VAL A 246 -8.00 -7.11 12.31
N GLN A 247 -8.84 -7.57 13.23
CA GLN A 247 -9.47 -8.90 13.18
C GLN A 247 -10.30 -9.10 11.91
N VAL A 248 -10.99 -8.05 11.42
CA VAL A 248 -11.97 -8.13 10.34
C VAL A 248 -11.54 -7.40 9.06
N LEU A 249 -10.32 -6.87 8.98
CA LEU A 249 -9.75 -6.30 7.74
C LEU A 249 -9.85 -7.30 6.58
N GLY A 250 -10.47 -6.90 5.47
CA GLY A 250 -10.78 -7.77 4.32
C GLY A 250 -12.14 -8.45 4.36
N ALA A 251 -12.94 -8.23 5.42
CA ALA A 251 -14.30 -8.74 5.56
C ALA A 251 -15.35 -7.62 5.58
N GLU A 252 -15.03 -6.45 5.00
CA GLU A 252 -15.83 -5.24 4.98
C GLU A 252 -17.25 -5.53 4.47
N LYS A 253 -17.37 -6.29 3.38
CA LYS A 253 -18.69 -6.65 2.83
C LYS A 253 -19.57 -7.39 3.84
N ALA A 254 -19.02 -8.38 4.54
CA ALA A 254 -19.76 -9.12 5.56
C ALA A 254 -20.03 -8.28 6.82
N PHE A 255 -19.06 -7.43 7.19
CA PHE A 255 -19.19 -6.49 8.31
C PHE A 255 -20.30 -5.46 8.07
N PHE A 256 -20.31 -4.80 6.92
CA PHE A 256 -21.36 -3.85 6.56
C PHE A 256 -22.72 -4.53 6.35
N ASN A 257 -22.75 -5.78 5.88
CA ASN A 257 -23.99 -6.55 5.84
C ASN A 257 -24.55 -6.81 7.25
N HIS A 258 -23.70 -7.16 8.22
CA HIS A 258 -24.10 -7.28 9.63
C HIS A 258 -24.70 -5.97 10.14
N LEU A 259 -24.04 -4.82 9.90
CA LEU A 259 -24.56 -3.51 10.34
C LEU A 259 -25.91 -3.16 9.70
N LYS A 260 -26.13 -3.53 8.43
CA LYS A 260 -27.37 -3.22 7.71
C LYS A 260 -28.54 -4.14 8.05
N THR A 261 -28.27 -5.43 8.29
CA THR A 261 -29.31 -6.47 8.34
C THR A 261 -29.41 -7.18 9.69
N GLY A 262 -28.45 -6.98 10.59
CA GLY A 262 -28.35 -7.72 11.85
C GLY A 262 -27.85 -9.16 11.68
N ALA A 263 -27.43 -9.59 10.49
CA ALA A 263 -26.80 -10.90 10.26
C ALA A 263 -25.58 -11.12 11.17
N ALA A 264 -25.16 -12.37 11.40
CA ALA A 264 -24.01 -12.62 12.28
C ALA A 264 -22.72 -11.89 11.79
N PRO A 265 -21.96 -11.23 12.68
CA PRO A 265 -20.75 -10.50 12.31
C PRO A 265 -19.63 -11.45 11.84
N PRO A 266 -18.72 -10.99 10.95
CA PRO A 266 -17.58 -11.78 10.52
C PRO A 266 -16.63 -12.05 11.68
N LYS A 267 -16.14 -13.29 11.80
CA LYS A 267 -15.21 -13.71 12.87
C LYS A 267 -13.75 -13.35 12.56
N HIS A 268 -13.43 -13.16 11.29
CA HIS A 268 -12.08 -12.91 10.80
C HIS A 268 -12.14 -12.38 9.37
N GLY A 269 -11.20 -11.52 8.99
CA GLY A 269 -10.91 -11.13 7.61
C GLY A 269 -9.67 -11.85 7.09
N HIS A 270 -8.72 -11.11 6.51
CA HIS A 270 -7.48 -11.65 5.95
C HIS A 270 -6.65 -12.45 6.93
N ILE A 271 -6.69 -12.13 8.23
CA ILE A 271 -6.00 -12.90 9.27
C ILE A 271 -6.35 -14.38 9.25
N PHE A 272 -7.50 -14.77 8.68
CA PHE A 272 -7.91 -16.16 8.48
C PHE A 272 -6.84 -17.00 7.76
N MET A 273 -6.03 -16.39 6.88
CA MET A 273 -4.96 -17.08 6.17
C MET A 273 -3.87 -17.61 7.11
N HIS A 274 -3.74 -17.06 8.33
CA HIS A 274 -2.78 -17.56 9.30
C HIS A 274 -3.06 -19.04 9.62
N PRO A 275 -2.05 -19.94 9.57
CA PRO A 275 -2.25 -21.38 9.74
C PRO A 275 -2.97 -21.77 11.02
N TRP A 276 -2.74 -21.04 12.12
CA TRP A 276 -3.42 -21.29 13.40
C TRP A 276 -4.93 -21.03 13.33
N ILE A 277 -5.42 -20.23 12.38
CA ILE A 277 -6.85 -20.00 12.19
C ILE A 277 -7.41 -20.96 11.14
N SER A 278 -6.84 -20.95 9.93
CA SER A 278 -7.36 -21.71 8.79
C SER A 278 -7.43 -23.22 9.06
N ARG A 279 -6.42 -23.78 9.74
CA ARG A 279 -6.34 -25.22 10.07
C ARG A 279 -7.09 -25.60 11.35
N SER A 280 -7.57 -24.63 12.12
CA SER A 280 -8.27 -24.89 13.38
C SER A 280 -9.76 -25.21 13.17
N PRO A 281 -10.40 -25.94 14.10
CA PRO A 281 -11.84 -26.20 14.04
C PRO A 281 -12.70 -24.93 14.13
N ARG A 282 -13.86 -24.92 13.45
CA ARG A 282 -14.70 -23.72 13.28
C ARG A 282 -15.08 -23.00 14.58
N TRP A 283 -15.26 -23.73 15.68
CA TRP A 283 -15.68 -23.17 16.97
C TRP A 283 -14.58 -22.42 17.72
N VAL A 284 -13.29 -22.69 17.45
CA VAL A 284 -12.16 -21.99 18.08
C VAL A 284 -11.59 -20.85 17.24
N ARG A 285 -11.82 -20.85 15.91
CA ARG A 285 -11.26 -19.85 14.97
C ARG A 285 -11.42 -18.41 15.43
N GLY A 286 -12.60 -18.03 15.91
CA GLY A 286 -12.86 -16.66 16.38
C GLY A 286 -12.06 -16.27 17.63
N LYS A 287 -11.78 -17.23 18.53
CA LYS A 287 -10.93 -16.99 19.72
C LYS A 287 -9.48 -16.75 19.29
N ILE A 288 -8.97 -17.60 18.41
CA ILE A 288 -7.61 -17.49 17.87
C ILE A 288 -7.44 -16.19 17.06
N ALA A 289 -8.43 -15.86 16.22
CA ALA A 289 -8.46 -14.63 15.44
C ALA A 289 -8.32 -13.38 16.31
N ARG A 290 -9.05 -13.32 17.43
CA ARG A 290 -8.98 -12.21 18.39
C ARG A 290 -7.60 -12.09 19.04
N THR A 291 -7.01 -13.21 19.45
CA THR A 291 -5.67 -13.23 20.06
C THR A 291 -4.60 -12.78 19.05
N ILE A 292 -4.66 -13.29 17.82
CA ILE A 292 -3.73 -12.89 16.75
C ILE A 292 -3.90 -11.42 16.43
N ALA A 293 -5.12 -10.92 16.25
CA ALA A 293 -5.36 -9.50 15.95
C ALA A 293 -4.85 -8.59 17.07
N ALA A 294 -5.06 -8.96 18.34
CA ALA A 294 -4.55 -8.18 19.48
C ALA A 294 -3.02 -8.09 19.50
N LYS A 295 -2.33 -9.19 19.19
CA LYS A 295 -0.86 -9.19 19.12
C LYS A 295 -0.35 -8.49 17.85
N ALA A 296 -1.05 -8.63 16.74
CA ALA A 296 -0.75 -7.92 15.50
C ALA A 296 -0.87 -6.39 15.67
N SER A 297 -1.89 -5.89 16.38
CA SER A 297 -2.02 -4.46 16.70
C SER A 297 -0.89 -3.91 17.57
N ILE A 298 -0.24 -4.75 18.39
CA ILE A 298 0.94 -4.35 19.17
C ILE A 298 2.21 -4.37 18.30
N ALA A 299 2.25 -5.27 17.32
CA ALA A 299 3.39 -5.46 16.43
C ALA A 299 3.42 -4.48 15.23
N ALA A 300 2.27 -3.91 14.86
CA ALA A 300 2.09 -2.96 13.77
C ALA A 300 2.57 -1.56 14.15
#